data_AF-A0A485BST2-F1
#
_entry.id   AF-A0A485BST2-F1
#
_cell.length_a   1.000
_cell.length_b   1.000
_cell.length_c   1.000
_cell.angle_alpha   90.00
_cell.angle_beta   90.00
_cell.angle_gamma   90.00
#
_symmetry.space_group_name_H-M   'P 1'
#
loop_
_entity.id
_entity.type
_entity.pdbx_description
1 polymer ?
#
loop_
_entity_poly.entity_id
_entity_poly.type
_entity_poly.pdbx_seq_one_letter_code
_entity_poly.pdbx_strand_id
1 'polypeptide(L)'
;MFARSLALASLCAAAFSASAVTVDLRHEFIDGGKTDKTNADRVSVSHRFANGFGFSVEAKWKSGGDNTSQPYSDFVGNGHEETISWQWKANQNFSVTPGFNIESNDSRSIYQTQSAGAIQLR
;
A
#
# COMPACT_ATOMS: atom_id res chain seq x y z
N MET A 1 -17.39 -30.39 27.18
CA MET A 1 -17.86 -29.34 26.23
C MET A 1 -17.22 -27.98 26.53
N PHE A 2 -17.05 -27.61 27.79
CA PHE A 2 -16.47 -26.33 28.24
C PHE A 2 -15.10 -25.98 27.60
N ALA A 3 -14.17 -26.93 27.52
CA ALA A 3 -12.84 -26.70 26.93
C ALA A 3 -12.88 -26.35 25.44
N ARG A 4 -13.86 -26.88 24.69
CA ARG A 4 -14.03 -26.59 23.25
C ARG A 4 -14.63 -25.20 23.04
N SER A 5 -15.59 -24.83 23.89
CA SER A 5 -16.18 -23.48 23.91
C SER A 5 -15.15 -22.42 24.33
N LEU A 6 -14.27 -22.74 25.28
CA LEU A 6 -13.21 -21.84 25.73
C LEU A 6 -12.13 -21.65 24.65
N ALA A 7 -11.77 -22.71 23.92
CA ALA A 7 -10.84 -22.64 22.80
C ALA A 7 -11.39 -21.82 21.61
N LEU A 8 -12.70 -21.91 21.35
CA LEU A 8 -13.34 -21.08 20.32
C LEU A 8 -13.42 -19.62 20.76
N ALA A 9 -13.78 -19.36 22.03
CA ALA A 9 -13.81 -18.01 22.59
C ALA A 9 -12.42 -17.36 22.63
N SER A 10 -11.36 -18.11 22.92
CA SER A 10 -9.98 -17.60 22.88
C SER A 10 -9.50 -17.32 21.46
N LEU A 11 -9.92 -18.12 20.46
CA LEU A 11 -9.62 -17.86 19.05
C LEU A 11 -10.33 -16.58 18.55
N CYS A 12 -11.59 -16.38 18.94
CA CYS A 12 -12.33 -15.16 18.65
C CYS A 12 -11.74 -13.94 19.36
N ALA A 13 -11.25 -14.09 20.61
CA ALA A 13 -10.58 -13.01 21.32
C ALA A 13 -9.21 -12.65 20.72
N ALA A 14 -8.47 -13.63 20.19
CA ALA A 14 -7.19 -13.40 19.49
C ALA A 14 -7.35 -12.64 18.16
N ALA A 15 -8.54 -12.68 17.53
CA ALA A 15 -8.83 -11.95 16.29
C ALA A 15 -8.87 -10.42 16.46
N PHE A 16 -8.95 -9.93 17.70
CA PHE A 16 -8.92 -8.49 18.02
C PHE A 16 -7.54 -8.00 18.48
N SER A 17 -6.49 -8.82 18.37
CA SER A 17 -5.12 -8.31 18.50
C SER A 17 -4.95 -7.24 17.43
N ALA A 18 -4.86 -5.98 17.86
CA ALA A 18 -4.79 -4.76 17.06
C ALA A 18 -3.60 -4.75 16.09
N SER A 19 -3.69 -5.57 15.04
CA SER A 19 -2.97 -5.45 13.79
C SER A 19 -3.62 -4.27 13.09
N ALA A 20 -3.07 -3.07 13.26
CA ALA A 20 -3.57 -1.90 12.55
C ALA A 20 -3.32 -2.12 11.06
N VAL A 21 -4.36 -2.58 10.36
CA VAL A 21 -4.43 -2.52 8.91
C VAL A 21 -4.70 -1.06 8.57
N THR A 22 -3.82 -0.47 7.77
CA THR A 22 -3.96 0.91 7.32
C THR A 22 -4.66 0.90 5.97
N VAL A 23 -5.69 1.73 5.84
CA VAL A 23 -6.34 2.05 4.56
C VAL A 23 -5.99 3.50 4.23
N ASP A 24 -5.26 3.73 3.14
CA ASP A 24 -4.91 5.06 2.63
C ASP A 24 -5.79 5.36 1.40
N LEU A 25 -6.52 6.46 1.45
CA LEU A 25 -7.23 7.01 0.31
C LEU A 25 -6.58 8.34 -0.03
N ARG A 26 -6.11 8.49 -1.28
CA ARG A 26 -5.50 9.74 -1.74
C ARG A 26 -6.06 10.11 -3.09
N HIS A 27 -6.43 11.38 -3.18
CA HIS A 27 -6.76 12.08 -4.41
C HIS A 27 -5.64 13.09 -4.70
N GLU A 28 -5.19 13.14 -5.95
CA GLU A 28 -4.16 14.04 -6.45
C GLU A 28 -4.66 14.73 -7.72
N PHE A 29 -4.66 16.06 -7.73
CA PHE A 29 -4.90 16.84 -8.94
C PHE A 29 -3.56 17.23 -9.56
N ILE A 30 -3.34 16.83 -10.81
CA ILE A 30 -2.11 17.07 -11.55
C ILE A 30 -2.37 18.23 -12.52
N ASP A 31 -1.64 19.33 -12.36
CA ASP A 31 -1.64 20.47 -13.28
C ASP A 31 -0.31 20.51 -14.06
N GLY A 32 -0.26 19.80 -15.19
CA GLY A 32 0.81 19.84 -16.18
C GLY A 32 0.73 21.04 -17.12
N GLY A 33 -0.07 22.06 -16.80
CA GLY A 33 -0.22 23.28 -17.61
C GLY A 33 -1.37 23.19 -18.61
N LYS A 34 -1.11 23.50 -19.89
CA LYS A 34 -2.20 23.63 -20.88
C LYS A 34 -2.79 22.30 -21.34
N THR A 35 -2.05 21.19 -21.23
CA THR A 35 -2.39 19.93 -21.90
C THR A 35 -2.58 18.72 -20.99
N ASP A 36 -2.20 18.80 -19.72
CA ASP A 36 -2.32 17.66 -18.81
C ASP A 36 -2.95 18.12 -17.49
N LYS A 37 -4.28 18.07 -17.44
CA LYS A 37 -5.05 18.31 -16.21
C LYS A 37 -5.80 17.05 -15.91
N THR A 38 -5.32 16.29 -14.94
CA THR A 38 -5.90 14.98 -14.60
C THR A 38 -6.06 14.86 -13.09
N ASN A 39 -7.06 14.07 -12.70
CA ASN A 39 -7.23 13.60 -11.34
C ASN A 39 -6.65 12.20 -11.26
N ALA A 40 -5.80 11.94 -10.28
CA ALA A 40 -5.26 10.63 -9.98
C ALA A 40 -5.70 10.23 -8.57
N ASP A 41 -6.27 9.05 -8.47
CA ASP A 41 -6.87 8.54 -7.25
C ASP A 41 -6.24 7.20 -6.94
N ARG A 42 -5.95 6.96 -5.67
CA ARG A 42 -5.40 5.69 -5.20
C ARG A 42 -6.01 5.25 -3.89
N VAL A 43 -6.15 3.94 -3.77
CA VAL A 43 -6.58 3.26 -2.56
C VAL A 43 -5.51 2.23 -2.23
N SER A 44 -4.94 2.28 -1.03
CA SER A 44 -4.03 1.24 -0.56
C SER A 44 -4.47 0.63 0.75
N VAL A 45 -4.21 -0.66 0.88
CA VAL A 45 -4.37 -1.43 2.12
C VAL A 45 -3.02 -1.99 2.49
N SER A 46 -2.56 -1.73 3.71
CA SER A 46 -1.24 -2.17 4.16
C SER A 46 -1.24 -2.66 5.60
N HIS A 47 -0.30 -3.53 5.91
CA HIS A 47 -0.07 -3.97 7.28
C HIS A 47 1.42 -4.28 7.53
N ARG A 48 1.88 -3.99 8.75
CA ARG A 48 3.19 -4.38 9.27
C ARG A 48 2.99 -5.23 10.53
N PHE A 49 3.37 -6.50 10.44
CA PHE A 49 3.38 -7.42 11.57
C PHE A 49 4.49 -7.07 12.56
N ALA A 50 4.30 -7.47 13.82
CA ALA A 50 5.28 -7.24 14.88
C ALA A 50 6.65 -7.91 14.62
N ASN A 51 6.69 -8.97 13.81
CA ASN A 51 7.92 -9.64 13.38
C ASN A 51 8.69 -8.87 12.29
N GLY A 52 8.19 -7.72 11.85
CA GLY A 52 8.82 -6.88 10.84
C GLY A 52 8.38 -7.20 9.41
N PHE A 53 7.68 -8.30 9.14
CA PHE A 53 7.10 -8.56 7.81
C PHE A 53 5.97 -7.55 7.54
N GLY A 54 5.88 -7.03 6.32
CA GLY A 54 4.79 -6.16 5.91
C GLY A 54 4.43 -6.32 4.46
N PHE A 55 3.16 -6.04 4.16
CA PHE A 55 2.63 -6.05 2.80
C PHE A 55 1.76 -4.81 2.55
N SER A 56 1.63 -4.45 1.28
CA SER A 56 0.61 -3.51 0.82
C SER A 56 0.10 -3.89 -0.55
N VAL A 57 -1.15 -3.54 -0.81
CA VAL A 57 -1.76 -3.56 -2.14
C VAL A 57 -2.32 -2.16 -2.39
N GLU A 58 -2.03 -1.59 -3.54
CA GLU A 58 -2.49 -0.28 -3.97
C GLU A 58 -3.16 -0.39 -5.33
N ALA A 59 -4.34 0.17 -5.49
CA ALA A 59 -5.02 0.30 -6.77
C ALA A 59 -5.09 1.78 -7.14
N LYS A 60 -4.84 2.07 -8.42
CA LYS A 60 -4.67 3.42 -8.96
C LYS A 60 -5.63 3.62 -10.13
N TRP A 61 -6.32 4.76 -10.17
CA TRP A 61 -7.18 5.19 -11.26
C TRP A 61 -6.88 6.65 -11.59
N LYS A 62 -7.19 7.06 -12.82
CA LYS A 62 -7.03 8.45 -13.24
C LYS A 62 -8.15 8.89 -14.17
N SER A 63 -8.38 10.19 -14.22
CA SER A 63 -9.19 10.83 -15.24
C SER A 63 -8.35 11.21 -16.46
N GLY A 64 -9.05 11.54 -17.54
CA GLY A 64 -8.48 12.10 -18.74
C GLY A 64 -8.00 11.06 -19.74
N GLY A 65 -8.16 9.74 -19.52
CA GLY A 65 -7.90 8.66 -20.49
C GLY A 65 -7.00 9.03 -21.68
N ASP A 66 -7.60 9.08 -22.88
CA ASP A 66 -7.00 9.62 -24.12
C ASP A 66 -7.18 11.15 -24.27
N ASN A 67 -7.98 11.76 -23.40
CA ASN A 67 -8.35 13.17 -23.36
C ASN A 67 -7.68 13.92 -22.19
N THR A 68 -6.35 13.91 -22.09
CA THR A 68 -5.60 14.37 -20.89
C THR A 68 -5.75 15.86 -20.55
N SER A 69 -6.31 16.65 -21.48
CA SER A 69 -6.66 18.06 -21.28
C SER A 69 -8.01 18.28 -20.59
N GLN A 70 -8.79 17.21 -20.37
CA GLN A 70 -10.12 17.24 -19.77
C GLN A 70 -10.10 16.52 -18.41
N PRO A 71 -9.98 17.26 -17.29
CA PRO A 71 -9.79 16.66 -15.97
C PRO A 71 -10.95 15.83 -15.46
N TYR A 72 -12.13 15.93 -16.08
CA TYR A 72 -13.33 15.20 -15.66
C TYR A 72 -13.82 14.20 -16.70
N SER A 73 -13.09 13.99 -17.81
CA SER A 73 -13.42 12.94 -18.77
C SER A 73 -12.79 11.60 -18.36
N ASP A 74 -13.34 10.51 -18.87
CA ASP A 74 -12.73 9.16 -18.91
C ASP A 74 -12.01 8.72 -17.63
N PHE A 75 -12.76 8.09 -16.72
CA PHE A 75 -12.18 7.45 -15.54
C PHE A 75 -11.65 6.06 -15.91
N VAL A 76 -10.33 5.92 -15.94
CA VAL A 76 -9.64 4.71 -16.42
C VAL A 76 -8.72 4.13 -15.34
N GLY A 77 -8.50 2.81 -15.41
CA GLY A 77 -7.51 2.15 -14.57
C GLY A 77 -6.11 2.68 -14.89
N ASN A 78 -5.33 2.98 -13.85
CA ASN A 78 -3.95 3.44 -13.98
C ASN A 78 -2.93 2.43 -13.42
N GLY A 79 -3.42 1.25 -13.03
CA GLY A 79 -2.62 0.14 -12.56
C GLY A 79 -2.85 -0.20 -11.09
N HIS A 80 -2.09 -1.17 -10.60
CA HIS A 80 -2.04 -1.58 -9.21
C HIS A 80 -0.60 -1.95 -8.85
N GLU A 81 -0.30 -1.86 -7.56
CA GLU A 81 1.02 -2.16 -7.02
C GLU A 81 0.92 -3.01 -5.76
N GLU A 82 1.59 -4.15 -5.76
CA GLU A 82 1.76 -5.01 -4.61
C GLU A 82 3.16 -4.88 -4.07
N THR A 83 3.30 -4.71 -2.75
CA THR A 83 4.59 -4.65 -2.08
C THR A 83 4.66 -5.69 -0.97
N ILE A 84 5.81 -6.35 -0.87
CA ILE A 84 6.23 -7.10 0.32
C ILE A 84 7.54 -6.55 0.84
N SER A 85 7.73 -6.57 2.16
CA SER A 85 8.96 -6.07 2.77
C SER A 85 9.23 -6.69 4.13
N TRP A 86 10.48 -6.63 4.58
CA TRP A 86 10.90 -7.07 5.90
C TRP A 86 11.68 -5.97 6.60
N GLN A 87 11.20 -5.47 7.74
CA GLN A 87 11.92 -4.49 8.54
C GLN A 87 12.78 -5.21 9.59
N TRP A 88 14.09 -5.15 9.40
CA TRP A 88 15.07 -5.58 10.39
C TRP A 88 15.54 -4.39 11.22
N LYS A 89 15.50 -4.52 12.55
CA LYS A 89 15.94 -3.49 13.50
C LYS A 89 17.24 -3.93 14.14
N ALA A 90 18.33 -3.19 13.93
CA ALA A 90 19.60 -3.47 14.60
C ALA A 90 19.57 -3.00 16.05
N ASN A 91 18.93 -1.86 16.30
CA ASN A 91 18.68 -1.30 17.62
C ASN A 91 17.45 -0.36 17.55
N GLN A 92 17.20 0.42 18.60
CA GLN A 92 16.05 1.34 18.65
C GLN A 92 16.15 2.51 17.67
N ASN A 93 17.35 2.83 17.19
CA ASN A 93 17.63 4.00 16.36
C ASN A 93 17.93 3.65 14.90
N PHE A 94 18.22 2.39 14.58
CA PHE A 94 18.62 1.96 13.25
C PHE A 94 17.80 0.76 12.77
N SER A 95 17.25 0.89 11.57
CA SER A 95 16.56 -0.19 10.87
C SER A 95 16.84 -0.19 9.37
N VAL A 96 16.76 -1.38 8.77
CA VAL A 96 16.82 -1.57 7.32
C VAL A 96 15.60 -2.36 6.88
N THR A 97 14.99 -1.93 5.79
CA THR A 97 13.78 -2.52 5.23
C THR A 97 14.01 -2.88 3.77
N PRO A 98 14.55 -4.08 3.44
CA PRO A 98 14.43 -4.64 2.10
C PRO A 98 12.95 -4.83 1.72
N GLY A 99 12.65 -4.61 0.44
CA GLY A 99 11.33 -4.75 -0.12
C GLY A 99 11.37 -5.11 -1.60
N PHE A 100 10.22 -5.58 -2.07
CA PHE A 100 9.98 -5.95 -3.45
C PHE A 100 8.57 -5.52 -3.83
N ASN A 101 8.46 -4.87 -4.97
CA ASN A 101 7.22 -4.36 -5.48
C ASN A 101 6.97 -4.92 -6.88
N ILE A 102 5.72 -5.22 -7.17
CA ILE A 102 5.24 -5.51 -8.52
C ILE A 102 4.23 -4.43 -8.84
N GLU A 103 4.42 -3.73 -9.95
CA GLU A 103 3.45 -2.77 -10.45
C GLU A 103 2.95 -3.24 -11.82
N SER A 104 1.64 -3.36 -11.97
CA SER A 104 1.03 -3.82 -13.22
C SER A 104 -0.05 -2.85 -13.69
N ASN A 105 -0.13 -2.69 -15.00
CA ASN A 105 -1.23 -2.03 -15.69
C ASN A 105 -1.60 -2.82 -16.95
N ASP A 106 -2.51 -2.29 -17.77
CA ASP A 106 -3.05 -2.99 -18.94
C ASP A 106 -2.01 -3.36 -20.01
N SER A 107 -0.81 -2.78 -19.97
CA SER A 107 0.23 -2.94 -21.00
C SER A 107 1.52 -3.60 -20.52
N ARG A 108 1.79 -3.59 -19.21
CA ARG A 108 3.06 -4.08 -18.65
C ARG A 108 2.97 -4.42 -17.17
N SER A 109 3.93 -5.23 -16.73
CA SER A 109 4.28 -5.44 -15.32
C SER A 109 5.74 -5.08 -15.10
N ILE A 110 6.02 -4.36 -14.02
CA ILE A 110 7.36 -3.92 -13.60
C ILE A 110 7.68 -4.58 -12.26
N TYR A 111 8.85 -5.18 -12.16
CA TYR A 111 9.37 -5.76 -10.93
C TYR A 111 10.44 -4.84 -10.36
N GLN A 112 10.22 -4.33 -9.15
CA GLN A 112 11.10 -3.36 -8.50
C GLN A 112 11.66 -3.92 -7.20
N THR A 113 12.97 -3.89 -7.05
CA THR A 113 13.65 -4.21 -5.79
C THR A 113 14.02 -2.91 -5.08
N GLN A 114 13.79 -2.84 -3.77
CA GLN A 114 14.08 -1.65 -2.98
C GLN A 114 14.68 -2.01 -1.62
N SER A 115 15.47 -1.08 -1.07
CA SER A 115 15.91 -1.13 0.32
C SER A 115 15.88 0.26 0.91
N ALA A 116 15.28 0.40 2.10
CA ALA A 116 15.20 1.66 2.82
C ALA A 116 15.92 1.53 4.16
N GLY A 117 16.82 2.47 4.46
CA GLY A 117 17.43 2.63 5.79
C GLY A 117 16.76 3.76 6.56
N ALA A 118 16.53 3.58 7.85
CA ALA A 118 16.00 4.62 8.73
C ALA A 118 16.88 4.80 9.97
N ILE A 119 17.23 6.05 10.25
CA ILE A 119 17.93 6.49 11.47
C ILE A 119 17.00 7.44 12.22
N GLN A 120 16.62 7.08 13.44
CA GLN A 120 15.80 7.94 14.28
C GLN A 120 16.69 8.83 15.14
N LEU A 121 16.72 10.13 14.78
CA LEU A 121 17.38 11.19 15.54
C LEU A 121 16.48 11.59 16.72
N ARG A 122 17.10 11.85 17.88
CA ARG A 122 16.42 12.28 19.10
C ARG A 122 16.13 13.77 19.06
#